data_AF-A0AAJ2Q2Y6-F1
#
_entry.id   AF-A0AAJ2Q2Y6-F1
#
_cell.length_a   1.000
_cell.length_b   1.000
_cell.length_c   1.000
_cell.angle_alpha   90.00
_cell.angle_beta   90.00
_cell.angle_gamma   90.00
#
_symmetry.space_group_name_H-M   'P 1'
#
loop_
_entity.id
_entity.type
_entity.pdbx_description
1 polymer ?
#
loop_
_entity_poly.entity_id
_entity_poly.type
_entity_poly.pdbx_seq_one_letter_code
_entity_poly.pdbx_strand_id
1 'polypeptide(L)'
;MRRDHDDEPVFRRSEWGTTRYVYNPRNPIGLGLIIGSLVFAVVALYSLHASSSWSEGELRDAVHSAARTLEAEDQTFASWTGGYRSMIRDAIEDSGEGPSSGGPVSVSEVDDTYDRDAPAGVDRFEVGSEDVDTVYCVGVSPPEPEPTLDKVELDLAVSVDEGRCE
;
A
#
# COMPACT_ATOMS: atom_id res chain seq x y z
N MET A 1 36.43 22.73 43.30
CA MET A 1 36.89 21.77 42.27
C MET A 1 35.75 20.81 42.00
N ARG A 2 34.97 21.02 40.93
CA ARG A 2 34.00 20.05 40.43
C ARG A 2 34.81 18.96 39.75
N ARG A 3 34.96 17.81 40.41
CA ARG A 3 35.66 16.64 39.87
C ARG A 3 34.67 15.83 39.05
N ASP A 4 35.00 15.70 37.77
CA ASP A 4 34.70 14.62 36.84
C ASP A 4 33.56 13.69 37.26
N HIS A 5 32.36 13.97 36.75
CA HIS A 5 31.30 12.96 36.60
C HIS A 5 31.16 12.49 35.14
N ASP A 6 31.99 13.02 34.24
CA ASP A 6 31.99 12.73 32.81
C ASP A 6 32.98 11.60 32.42
N ASP A 7 33.91 11.22 33.30
CA ASP A 7 34.93 10.19 33.07
C ASP A 7 34.59 8.81 33.66
N GLU A 8 33.30 8.53 33.86
CA GLU A 8 32.89 7.18 34.23
C GLU A 8 32.99 6.28 32.98
N PRO A 9 33.73 5.15 32.98
CA PRO A 9 33.82 4.29 31.81
C PRO A 9 32.51 3.50 31.61
N VAL A 10 32.07 3.37 30.34
CA VAL A 10 30.83 2.64 29.96
C VAL A 10 30.89 1.17 30.38
N PHE A 11 32.11 0.61 30.39
CA PHE A 11 32.41 -0.73 30.90
C PHE A 11 33.32 -0.62 32.12
N ARG A 12 32.86 -1.11 33.27
CA ARG A 12 33.70 -1.25 34.46
C ARG A 12 34.24 -2.68 34.56
N ARG A 13 35.49 -2.83 35.01
CA ARG A 13 36.08 -4.14 35.28
C ARG A 13 35.43 -4.73 36.53
N SER A 14 34.97 -5.98 36.44
CA SER A 14 34.46 -6.75 37.59
C SER A 14 35.56 -6.92 38.65
N GLU A 15 35.28 -6.53 39.89
CA GLU A 15 36.18 -6.74 41.04
C GLU A 15 36.05 -8.14 41.64
N TRP A 16 35.12 -8.96 41.14
CA TRP A 16 34.84 -10.30 41.65
C TRP A 16 35.65 -11.36 40.91
N GLY A 17 36.99 -11.28 41.04
CA GLY A 17 37.96 -12.33 40.66
C GLY A 17 38.04 -12.68 39.17
N THR A 18 37.25 -12.05 38.31
CA THR A 18 37.21 -12.30 36.87
C THR A 18 37.43 -10.99 36.15
N THR A 19 38.42 -10.94 35.24
CA THR A 19 38.75 -9.76 34.40
C THR A 19 37.67 -9.52 33.33
N ARG A 20 36.39 -9.56 33.70
CA ARG A 20 35.27 -9.37 32.78
C ARG A 20 34.77 -7.95 32.89
N TYR A 21 34.61 -7.30 31.75
CA TYR A 21 34.01 -5.97 31.64
C TYR A 21 32.49 -6.08 31.81
N VAL A 22 31.92 -5.33 32.74
CA VAL A 22 30.49 -5.28 33.04
C VAL A 22 29.97 -3.89 32.69
N TYR A 23 28.82 -3.85 32.03
CA TYR A 23 28.15 -2.61 31.67
C TYR A 23 27.74 -1.83 32.93
N ASN A 24 28.08 -0.54 33.00
CA ASN A 24 27.71 0.32 34.13
C ASN A 24 26.40 1.07 33.82
N PRO A 25 25.24 0.64 34.35
CA PRO A 25 23.95 1.28 34.07
C PRO A 25 23.83 2.69 34.67
N ARG A 26 24.77 3.12 35.53
CA ARG A 26 24.81 4.48 36.11
C ARG A 26 25.62 5.47 35.26
N ASN A 27 26.19 5.02 34.14
CA ASN A 27 26.90 5.89 33.22
C ASN A 27 25.91 6.66 32.33
N PRO A 28 25.89 8.00 32.33
CA PRO A 28 24.95 8.80 31.55
C PRO A 28 25.10 8.57 30.03
N ILE A 29 26.31 8.29 29.55
CA ILE A 29 26.58 7.98 28.14
C ILE A 29 26.00 6.62 27.78
N GLY A 30 26.18 5.62 28.65
CA GLY A 30 25.60 4.29 28.47
C GLY A 30 24.06 4.36 28.40
N LEU A 31 23.44 5.07 29.34
CA LEU A 31 22.01 5.28 29.37
C LEU A 31 21.51 6.01 28.11
N GLY A 32 22.26 7.03 27.66
CA GLY A 32 21.99 7.74 26.41
C GLY A 32 22.03 6.83 25.19
N LEU A 33 22.99 5.90 25.10
CA LEU A 33 23.06 4.92 24.00
C LEU A 33 21.90 3.91 24.04
N ILE A 34 21.44 3.51 25.22
CA ILE A 34 20.25 2.65 25.35
C ILE A 34 19.01 3.40 24.85
N ILE A 35 18.77 4.61 25.35
CA ILE A 35 17.60 5.40 24.94
C ILE A 35 17.67 5.71 23.44
N GLY A 36 18.83 6.14 22.94
CA GLY A 36 19.05 6.43 21.53
C GLY A 36 18.82 5.22 20.63
N SER A 37 19.30 4.04 21.03
CA SER A 37 19.07 2.82 20.24
C SER A 37 17.61 2.38 20.25
N LEU A 38 16.89 2.55 21.36
CA LEU A 38 15.44 2.28 21.42
C LEU A 38 14.65 3.25 20.55
N VAL A 39 14.93 4.55 20.61
CA VAL A 39 14.27 5.55 19.75
C VAL A 39 14.56 5.26 18.29
N PHE A 40 15.82 4.97 17.94
CA PHE A 40 16.19 4.58 16.58
C PHE A 40 15.43 3.34 16.11
N ALA A 41 15.34 2.30 16.95
CA ALA A 41 14.60 1.09 16.61
C ALA A 41 13.10 1.36 16.38
N VAL A 42 12.47 2.17 17.24
CA VAL A 42 11.07 2.57 17.09
C VAL A 42 10.85 3.37 15.81
N VAL A 43 11.70 4.34 15.52
CA VAL A 43 11.61 5.15 14.30
C VAL A 43 11.81 4.29 13.05
N ALA A 44 12.79 3.39 13.06
CA ALA A 44 13.05 2.49 11.94
C ALA A 44 11.87 1.55 11.68
N LEU A 45 11.31 0.94 12.74
CA LEU A 45 10.14 0.06 12.61
C LEU A 45 8.91 0.83 12.12
N TYR A 46 8.66 2.03 12.64
CA TYR A 46 7.57 2.88 12.18
C TYR A 46 7.72 3.27 10.70
N SER A 47 8.93 3.64 10.29
CA SER A 47 9.20 3.99 8.89
C SER A 47 8.99 2.81 7.95
N LEU A 48 9.41 1.60 8.34
CA LEU A 48 9.17 0.39 7.55
C LEU A 48 7.68 0.08 7.45
N HIS A 49 6.95 0.20 8.55
CA HIS A 49 5.51 -0.05 8.57
C HIS A 49 4.75 0.95 7.67
N ALA A 50 5.04 2.24 7.79
CA ALA A 50 4.42 3.27 6.97
C ALA A 50 4.70 3.11 5.47
N SER A 51 5.88 2.57 5.10
CA SER A 51 6.21 2.27 3.69
C SER A 51 5.56 1.00 3.14
N SER A 52 4.86 0.24 3.98
CA SER A 52 4.21 -1.03 3.65
C SER A 52 2.67 -0.96 3.71
N SER A 53 2.10 0.11 4.25
CA SER A 53 0.64 0.27 4.35
C SER A 53 0.14 1.25 3.30
N TRP A 54 -1.00 0.97 2.69
CA TRP A 54 -1.69 1.97 1.89
C TRP A 54 -2.17 3.13 2.77
N SER A 55 -1.95 4.37 2.34
CA SER A 55 -2.70 5.51 2.84
C SER A 55 -3.93 5.78 1.97
N GLU A 56 -4.94 6.42 2.55
CA GLU A 56 -6.17 6.80 1.83
C GLU A 56 -5.87 7.69 0.62
N GLY A 57 -4.90 8.60 0.75
CA GLY A 57 -4.45 9.47 -0.34
C GLY A 57 -3.75 8.70 -1.45
N GLU A 58 -2.87 7.76 -1.12
CA GLU A 58 -2.19 6.92 -2.13
C GLU A 58 -3.19 6.05 -2.87
N LEU A 59 -4.16 5.42 -2.18
CA LEU A 59 -5.19 4.62 -2.84
C LEU A 59 -6.03 5.50 -3.78
N ARG A 60 -6.45 6.67 -3.32
CA ARG A 60 -7.21 7.63 -4.14
C ARG A 60 -6.45 8.00 -5.40
N ASP A 61 -5.19 8.41 -5.24
CA ASP A 61 -4.37 8.90 -6.33
C ASP A 61 -4.08 7.77 -7.32
N ALA A 62 -3.80 6.55 -6.83
CA ALA A 62 -3.61 5.36 -7.66
C ALA A 62 -4.86 5.00 -8.47
N VAL A 63 -6.06 5.02 -7.86
CA VAL A 63 -7.32 4.72 -8.58
C VAL A 63 -7.60 5.76 -9.66
N HIS A 64 -7.43 7.06 -9.37
CA HIS A 64 -7.61 8.11 -10.39
C HIS A 64 -6.50 8.12 -11.45
N SER A 65 -5.28 7.70 -11.10
CA SER A 65 -4.19 7.50 -12.05
C SER A 65 -4.53 6.35 -13.00
N ALA A 66 -4.94 5.20 -12.46
CA ALA A 66 -5.39 4.05 -13.23
C ALA A 66 -6.56 4.39 -14.18
N ALA A 67 -7.58 5.11 -13.70
CA ALA A 67 -8.69 5.55 -14.53
C ALA A 67 -8.21 6.39 -15.73
N ARG A 68 -7.34 7.38 -15.49
CA ARG A 68 -6.77 8.21 -16.57
C ARG A 68 -5.95 7.40 -17.56
N THR A 69 -5.19 6.41 -17.09
CA THR A 69 -4.40 5.53 -17.96
C THR A 69 -5.31 4.67 -18.83
N LEU A 70 -6.36 4.09 -18.25
CA LEU A 70 -7.33 3.27 -18.97
C LEU A 70 -8.11 4.09 -20.03
N GLU A 71 -8.41 5.36 -19.75
CA GLU A 71 -9.07 6.27 -20.71
C GLU A 71 -8.13 6.86 -21.77
N ALA A 72 -6.82 6.90 -21.52
CA ALA A 72 -5.87 7.59 -22.41
C ALA A 72 -5.47 6.75 -23.63
N GLU A 73 -5.56 5.42 -23.54
CA GLU A 73 -5.08 4.50 -24.55
C GLU A 73 -6.15 3.46 -24.91
N ASP A 74 -6.19 3.06 -26.18
CA ASP A 74 -7.04 1.96 -26.64
C ASP A 74 -6.63 0.67 -25.92
N GLN A 75 -7.57 0.09 -25.18
CA GLN A 75 -7.31 -1.11 -24.40
C GLN A 75 -7.52 -2.35 -25.26
N THR A 76 -6.54 -3.25 -25.23
CA THR A 76 -6.64 -4.53 -25.93
C THR A 76 -7.30 -5.56 -25.03
N PHE A 77 -8.56 -5.87 -25.34
CA PHE A 77 -9.30 -6.93 -24.66
C PHE A 77 -9.12 -8.28 -25.36
N ALA A 78 -8.91 -9.34 -24.57
CA ALA A 78 -9.06 -10.72 -25.02
C ALA A 78 -9.45 -11.62 -23.84
N SER A 79 -10.21 -12.68 -24.09
CA SER A 79 -10.71 -13.58 -23.03
C SER A 79 -9.64 -14.17 -22.08
N TRP A 80 -8.37 -14.18 -22.48
CA TRP A 80 -7.25 -14.68 -21.67
C TRP A 80 -6.58 -13.63 -20.78
N THR A 81 -6.91 -12.34 -20.92
CA THR A 81 -6.28 -11.24 -20.14
C THR A 81 -6.86 -11.08 -18.74
N GLY A 82 -7.91 -11.84 -18.39
CA GLY A 82 -8.49 -11.80 -17.04
C GLY A 82 -9.55 -10.72 -16.82
N GLY A 83 -10.04 -10.10 -17.90
CA GLY A 83 -11.14 -9.14 -17.88
C GLY A 83 -10.80 -7.76 -17.33
N TYR A 84 -11.81 -6.90 -17.17
CA TYR A 84 -11.65 -5.55 -16.61
C TYR A 84 -11.09 -5.56 -15.19
N ARG A 85 -11.44 -6.55 -14.37
CA ARG A 85 -10.85 -6.70 -13.03
C ARG A 85 -9.32 -6.77 -13.07
N SER A 86 -8.75 -7.56 -13.98
CA SER A 86 -7.29 -7.64 -14.09
C SER A 86 -6.74 -6.32 -14.62
N MET A 87 -7.34 -5.75 -15.67
CA MET A 87 -6.87 -4.47 -16.23
C MET A 87 -6.88 -3.33 -15.23
N ILE A 88 -7.92 -3.21 -14.40
CA ILE A 88 -7.98 -2.20 -13.34
C ILE A 88 -6.88 -2.43 -12.32
N ARG A 89 -6.67 -3.67 -11.87
CA ARG A 89 -5.61 -4.00 -10.92
C ARG A 89 -4.22 -3.71 -11.49
N ASP A 90 -3.99 -4.11 -12.74
CA ASP A 90 -2.72 -3.94 -13.42
C ASP A 90 -2.44 -2.45 -13.66
N ALA A 91 -3.45 -1.65 -14.04
CA ALA A 91 -3.32 -0.20 -14.18
C ALA A 91 -3.04 0.51 -12.85
N ILE A 92 -3.58 0.03 -11.73
CA ILE A 92 -3.25 0.52 -10.39
C ILE A 92 -1.81 0.16 -10.03
N GLU A 93 -1.35 -1.05 -10.33
CA GLU A 93 0.03 -1.48 -10.08
C GLU A 93 1.03 -0.67 -10.92
N ASP A 94 0.73 -0.45 -12.20
CA ASP A 94 1.55 0.29 -13.15
C ASP A 94 1.56 1.81 -12.91
N SER A 95 0.57 2.32 -12.18
CA SER A 95 0.52 3.73 -11.77
C SER A 95 1.78 4.16 -11.01
N GLY A 96 2.41 3.23 -10.28
CA GLY A 96 3.53 3.52 -9.40
C GLY A 96 3.15 4.27 -8.13
N GLU A 97 1.86 4.54 -7.94
CA GLU A 97 1.29 5.04 -6.69
C GLU A 97 1.02 3.88 -5.74
N GLY A 98 1.58 3.94 -4.53
CA GLY A 98 1.37 2.95 -3.49
C GLY A 98 2.63 2.58 -2.70
N PRO A 99 2.45 1.78 -1.64
CA PRO A 99 3.56 1.33 -0.80
C PRO A 99 4.51 0.41 -1.58
N SER A 100 5.81 0.69 -1.50
CA SER A 100 6.88 -0.09 -2.16
C SER A 100 6.92 -1.59 -1.83
N SER A 101 6.24 -2.00 -0.75
CA SER A 101 6.21 -3.39 -0.29
C SER A 101 4.88 -3.77 0.36
N GLY A 102 3.81 -3.05 0.04
CA GLY A 102 2.54 -3.19 0.75
C GLY A 102 1.61 -4.28 0.22
N GLY A 103 0.50 -4.46 0.94
CA GLY A 103 -0.52 -5.46 0.60
C GLY A 103 -1.17 -5.20 -0.76
N PRO A 104 -1.72 -6.25 -1.41
CA PRO A 104 -2.36 -6.11 -2.70
C PRO A 104 -3.65 -5.28 -2.60
N VAL A 105 -3.95 -4.52 -3.64
CA VAL A 105 -5.26 -3.87 -3.80
C VAL A 105 -6.30 -4.95 -4.17
N SER A 106 -7.45 -4.89 -3.52
CA SER A 106 -8.61 -5.73 -3.82
C SER A 106 -9.49 -5.02 -4.84
N VAL A 107 -9.70 -5.65 -5.99
CA VAL A 107 -10.66 -5.21 -7.01
C VAL A 107 -11.76 -6.26 -7.08
N SER A 108 -12.98 -5.88 -6.74
CA SER A 108 -14.16 -6.74 -6.73
C SER A 108 -15.23 -6.21 -7.66
N GLU A 109 -15.69 -7.05 -8.57
CA GLU A 109 -16.83 -6.74 -9.43
C GLU A 109 -18.10 -6.70 -8.60
N VAL A 110 -18.88 -5.65 -8.81
CA VAL A 110 -20.21 -5.49 -8.21
C VAL A 110 -21.18 -6.11 -9.21
N ASP A 111 -21.27 -7.43 -9.10
CA ASP A 111 -22.01 -8.26 -10.04
C ASP A 111 -23.49 -8.30 -9.65
N ASP A 112 -24.34 -7.66 -10.43
CA ASP A 112 -25.75 -7.99 -10.48
C ASP A 112 -25.94 -9.22 -11.38
N THR A 113 -25.48 -10.39 -10.93
CA THR A 113 -25.51 -11.67 -11.70
C THR A 113 -26.94 -12.11 -12.08
N TYR A 114 -27.96 -11.33 -11.71
CA TYR A 114 -29.37 -11.60 -11.94
C TYR A 114 -30.21 -10.39 -12.40
N ASP A 115 -29.69 -9.16 -12.51
CA ASP A 115 -30.49 -8.05 -13.03
C ASP A 115 -30.43 -7.96 -14.55
N ARG A 116 -31.40 -8.63 -15.19
CA ARG A 116 -31.76 -8.43 -16.61
C ARG A 116 -32.20 -6.99 -16.93
N ASP A 117 -32.29 -6.13 -15.93
CA ASP A 117 -32.82 -4.77 -16.02
C ASP A 117 -31.80 -3.70 -15.58
N ALA A 118 -30.53 -4.05 -15.28
CA ALA A 118 -29.47 -3.07 -15.03
C ALA A 118 -29.16 -2.30 -16.34
N PRO A 119 -28.92 -0.96 -16.28
CA PRO A 119 -28.66 -0.17 -17.48
C PRO A 119 -27.44 -0.72 -18.22
N ALA A 120 -27.69 -1.26 -19.42
CA ALA A 120 -26.82 -2.15 -20.18
C ALA A 120 -25.57 -1.49 -20.82
N GLY A 121 -24.77 -0.74 -20.05
CA GLY A 121 -23.66 0.03 -20.63
C GLY A 121 -22.43 0.25 -19.76
N VAL A 122 -22.44 -0.12 -18.48
CA VAL A 122 -21.30 0.14 -17.58
C VAL A 122 -21.12 -1.03 -16.61
N ASP A 123 -19.92 -1.59 -16.54
CA ASP A 123 -19.54 -2.55 -15.51
C ASP A 123 -18.97 -1.83 -14.29
N ARG A 124 -19.33 -2.29 -13.09
CA ARG A 124 -18.95 -1.64 -11.83
C ARG A 124 -18.02 -2.49 -10.99
N PHE A 125 -17.02 -1.85 -10.42
CA PHE A 125 -15.99 -2.48 -9.60
C PHE A 125 -15.76 -1.68 -8.32
N GLU A 126 -15.65 -2.37 -7.19
CA GLU A 126 -15.17 -1.83 -5.93
C GLU A 126 -13.67 -2.04 -5.81
N VAL A 127 -12.95 -0.96 -5.52
CA VAL A 127 -11.51 -0.96 -5.30
C VAL A 127 -11.22 -0.56 -3.86
N GLY A 128 -10.47 -1.39 -3.13
CA GLY A 128 -10.10 -1.15 -1.74
C GLY A 128 -8.80 -1.84 -1.34
N SER A 129 -8.33 -1.57 -0.13
CA SER A 129 -7.16 -2.22 0.46
C SER A 129 -7.46 -2.63 1.90
N GLU A 130 -6.77 -3.65 2.42
CA GLU A 130 -6.92 -4.09 3.82
C GLU A 130 -6.42 -3.04 4.83
N ASP A 131 -5.59 -2.08 4.38
CA ASP A 131 -4.99 -1.06 5.24
C ASP A 131 -5.88 0.19 5.42
N VAL A 132 -6.91 0.38 4.58
CA VAL A 132 -7.79 1.57 4.61
C VAL A 132 -9.26 1.17 4.48
N ASP A 133 -10.13 1.84 5.22
CA ASP A 133 -11.58 1.58 5.19
C ASP A 133 -12.27 2.18 3.95
N THR A 134 -11.62 3.12 3.26
CA THR A 134 -12.15 3.79 2.08
C THR A 134 -12.18 2.84 0.89
N VAL A 135 -13.33 2.77 0.23
CA VAL A 135 -13.57 1.99 -0.99
C VAL A 135 -13.94 2.98 -2.10
N TYR A 136 -13.53 2.69 -3.32
CA TYR A 136 -13.88 3.47 -4.51
C TYR A 136 -14.73 2.62 -5.45
N CYS A 137 -15.82 3.20 -5.95
CA CYS A 137 -16.60 2.62 -7.02
C CYS A 137 -16.05 3.08 -8.37
N VAL A 138 -15.69 2.13 -9.21
CA VAL A 138 -15.15 2.35 -10.55
C VAL A 138 -16.15 1.81 -11.57
N GLY A 139 -16.65 2.69 -12.43
CA GLY A 139 -17.52 2.34 -13.55
C GLY A 139 -16.74 2.32 -14.84
N VAL A 140 -16.82 1.24 -15.62
CA VAL A 140 -16.13 1.07 -16.91
C VAL A 140 -17.17 0.91 -18.02
N SER A 141 -17.06 1.75 -19.05
CA SER A 141 -17.91 1.73 -20.25
C SER A 141 -17.03 1.68 -21.50
N PRO A 142 -17.38 0.94 -22.55
CA PRO A 142 -18.51 0.00 -22.67
C PRO A 142 -18.35 -1.22 -21.75
N PRO A 143 -19.41 -2.03 -21.54
CA PRO A 143 -19.32 -3.24 -20.73
C PRO A 143 -18.44 -4.29 -21.43
N GLU A 144 -17.96 -5.24 -20.63
CA GLU A 144 -17.00 -6.25 -21.06
C GLU A 144 -17.57 -7.04 -22.23
N PRO A 145 -16.87 -7.10 -23.38
CA PRO A 145 -17.37 -7.82 -24.53
C PRO A 145 -17.39 -9.32 -24.25
N GLU A 146 -18.32 -10.03 -24.91
CA GLU A 146 -18.40 -11.49 -24.79
C GLU A 146 -17.04 -12.14 -25.10
N PRO A 147 -16.67 -13.22 -24.39
CA PRO A 147 -15.34 -13.81 -24.51
C PRO A 147 -15.10 -14.36 -25.93
N THR A 148 -14.37 -13.59 -26.74
CA THR A 148 -13.88 -14.00 -28.06
C THR A 148 -12.43 -14.47 -27.99
N LEU A 149 -12.02 -15.28 -28.97
CA LEU A 149 -10.62 -15.66 -29.18
C LEU A 149 -9.80 -14.53 -29.83
N ASP A 150 -10.49 -13.61 -30.51
CA ASP A 150 -9.88 -12.46 -31.16
C ASP A 150 -9.67 -11.29 -30.18
N LYS A 151 -8.64 -10.48 -30.48
CA LYS A 151 -8.36 -9.23 -29.75
C LYS A 151 -9.34 -8.15 -30.21
N VAL A 152 -9.89 -7.42 -29.26
CA VAL A 152 -10.76 -6.27 -29.51
C VAL A 152 -10.10 -5.04 -28.92
N GLU A 153 -9.97 -3.98 -29.72
CA GLU A 153 -9.53 -2.66 -29.25
C GLU A 153 -10.75 -1.90 -28.75
N LEU A 154 -10.70 -1.41 -27.51
CA LEU A 154 -11.80 -0.71 -26.86
C LEU A 154 -11.32 0.65 -26.34
N ASP A 155 -12.06 1.69 -26.69
CA ASP A 155 -11.96 3.00 -26.06
C ASP A 155 -12.81 2.96 -24.78
N LEU A 156 -12.15 3.07 -23.63
CA LEU A 156 -12.81 2.98 -22.33
C LEU A 156 -13.10 4.37 -21.78
N ALA A 157 -14.30 4.55 -21.23
CA ALA A 157 -14.64 5.65 -20.35
C ALA A 157 -14.73 5.10 -18.91
N VAL A 158 -14.02 5.73 -17.98
CA VAL A 158 -13.88 5.25 -16.60
C VAL A 158 -14.31 6.33 -15.62
N SER A 159 -15.39 6.07 -14.87
CA SER A 159 -15.83 6.92 -13.77
C SER A 159 -15.32 6.40 -12.43
N VAL A 160 -14.92 7.30 -11.53
CA VAL A 160 -14.49 6.96 -10.17
C VAL A 160 -15.27 7.78 -9.18
N ASP A 161 -15.98 7.11 -8.28
CA ASP A 161 -16.74 7.69 -7.17
C ASP A 161 -16.21 7.16 -5.83
N GLU A 162 -16.13 8.04 -4.83
CA GLU A 162 -15.75 7.65 -3.47
C GLU A 162 -16.94 6.96 -2.78
N GLY A 163 -16.70 5.78 -2.20
CA GLY A 163 -17.73 4.96 -1.58
C GLY A 163 -17.92 3.62 -2.31
N ARG A 164 -18.85 2.83 -1.78
CA ARG A 164 -19.29 1.58 -2.41
C ARG A 164 -20.16 1.86 -3.62
N CYS A 165 -20.25 0.92 -4.55
CA CYS A 165 -21.15 1.07 -5.68
C CYS A 165 -22.61 0.91 -5.22
N GLU A 166 -23.46 1.89 -5.55
CA GLU A 166 -24.91 1.89 -5.30
C GLU A 166 -25.75 1.67 -6.57
#